data_AF-A0A818MPK9-F1
#
_entry.id   AF-A0A818MPK9-F1
#
_cell.length_a   1.000
_cell.length_b   1.000
_cell.length_c   1.000
_cell.angle_alpha   90.00
_cell.angle_beta   90.00
_cell.angle_gamma   90.00
#
_symmetry.space_group_name_H-M   'P 1'
#
loop_
_entity.id
_entity.type
_entity.pdbx_description
1 polymer ?
#
loop_
_entity_poly.entity_id
_entity_poly.type
_entity_poly.pdbx_seq_one_letter_code
_entity_poly.pdbx_strand_id
1 'polypeptide(L)'
;KFPIYGDFDIDTLAERLCSKYSQLETGAIHLDIGTTANSQELNEVLYCLLLFRNFRFGQVAVSIPTTTMIYIELDASPDATLNQLPLFQYITPSAVVEKVDWTTLNIEYGGIQAVANYLQTIENKTIITQNINSSNFKKLDAMTCSRLIQAIFLPNKDADYITWTQLSIFVAVFHRLFTGFSSNVYFGAESLPEPKLRMDLAQALIQSSNLFTSLSVENVRKQQRSVTSDEPMKFSDAIVQWDKIQPFTLAFTASNDPLFIYKKPTDVPQALVKYFKLYYNACGQNLVGLSTMFPDYNNLSHSDFFVKSASLSYKYFNKSICPKCFGQYDFKQVECNKCASKDLLIRPKSFGSKDIEIFQRDIAT
;
A
#
# COMPACT_ATOMS: atom_id res chain seq x y z
N LYS A 1 12.54 -16.02 7.43
CA LYS A 1 12.72 -14.61 7.85
C LYS A 1 12.47 -14.51 9.35
N PHE A 2 13.34 -13.83 10.08
CA PHE A 2 13.34 -13.69 11.54
C PHE A 2 13.39 -12.19 11.87
N PRO A 3 12.23 -11.55 12.12
CA PRO A 3 12.19 -10.17 12.55
C PRO A 3 12.76 -10.00 13.97
N ILE A 4 13.59 -8.99 14.17
CA ILE A 4 14.21 -8.61 15.46
C ILE A 4 14.03 -7.09 15.64
N TYR A 5 13.12 -6.70 16.54
CA TYR A 5 12.77 -5.30 16.81
C TYR A 5 12.38 -5.11 18.28
N GLY A 6 12.56 -3.90 18.80
CA GLY A 6 12.14 -3.50 20.14
C GLY A 6 12.86 -4.25 21.25
N ASP A 7 12.09 -4.63 22.27
CA ASP A 7 12.51 -5.54 23.33
C ASP A 7 12.32 -6.98 22.84
N PHE A 8 13.38 -7.56 22.26
CA PHE A 8 13.32 -8.90 21.69
C PHE A 8 13.85 -9.91 22.72
N ASP A 9 13.17 -11.05 22.80
CA ASP A 9 13.59 -12.15 23.67
C ASP A 9 14.50 -13.13 22.93
N ILE A 10 15.71 -13.29 23.47
CA ILE A 10 16.76 -14.15 22.93
C ILE A 10 16.38 -15.65 22.98
N ASP A 11 15.66 -16.08 24.01
CA ASP A 11 15.24 -17.48 24.16
C ASP A 11 14.18 -17.79 23.09
N THR A 12 13.22 -16.89 22.88
CA THR A 12 12.25 -17.00 21.78
C THR A 12 12.94 -17.07 20.40
N LEU A 13 13.99 -16.28 20.16
CA LEU A 13 14.75 -16.36 18.91
C LEU A 13 15.45 -17.72 18.75
N ALA A 14 16.11 -18.21 19.80
CA ALA A 14 16.79 -19.50 19.83
C ALA A 14 15.81 -20.66 19.56
N GLU A 15 14.67 -20.68 20.25
CA GLU A 15 13.61 -21.67 20.04
C GLU A 15 13.09 -21.66 18.60
N ARG A 16 12.88 -20.47 18.04
CA ARG A 16 12.46 -20.33 16.65
C ARG A 16 13.49 -20.87 15.68
N LEU A 17 14.78 -20.60 15.89
CA LEU A 17 15.86 -21.16 15.07
C LEU A 17 15.88 -22.70 15.15
N CYS A 18 15.79 -23.26 16.36
CA CYS A 18 15.75 -24.72 16.56
C CYS A 18 14.51 -25.36 15.92
N SER A 19 13.33 -24.75 16.06
CA SER A 19 12.08 -25.24 15.46
C SER A 19 12.13 -25.32 13.93
N LYS A 20 13.07 -24.61 13.30
CA LYS A 20 13.27 -24.55 11.85
C LYS A 20 14.49 -25.33 11.37
N TYR A 21 15.20 -26.04 12.25
CA TYR A 21 16.46 -26.72 11.94
C TYR A 21 16.39 -27.58 10.67
N SER A 22 15.35 -28.41 10.54
CA SER A 22 15.15 -29.28 9.36
C SER A 22 14.97 -28.52 8.04
N GLN A 23 14.63 -27.24 8.09
CA GLN A 23 14.46 -26.36 6.92
C GLN A 23 15.75 -25.59 6.59
N LEU A 24 16.74 -25.59 7.49
CA LEU A 24 17.99 -24.84 7.32
C LEU A 24 18.97 -25.52 6.36
N GLU A 25 18.87 -26.85 6.19
CA GLU A 25 19.75 -27.61 5.30
C GLU A 25 19.59 -27.23 3.82
N THR A 26 18.38 -26.86 3.41
CA THR A 26 18.05 -26.44 2.03
C THR A 26 17.61 -24.98 1.95
N GLY A 27 17.78 -24.22 3.04
CA GLY A 27 17.23 -22.89 3.21
C GLY A 27 18.29 -21.84 3.52
N ALA A 28 17.81 -20.64 3.80
CA ALA A 28 18.62 -19.54 4.28
C ALA A 28 17.97 -18.89 5.50
N ILE A 29 18.81 -18.40 6.41
CA ILE A 29 18.39 -17.53 7.50
C ILE A 29 18.35 -16.12 6.96
N HIS A 30 17.22 -15.45 7.13
CA HIS A 30 17.09 -14.03 6.81
C HIS A 30 16.71 -13.31 8.09
N LEU A 31 17.66 -12.62 8.71
CA LEU A 31 17.44 -11.75 9.87
C LEU A 31 17.04 -10.37 9.38
N ASP A 32 15.94 -9.85 9.90
CA ASP A 32 15.44 -8.51 9.59
C ASP A 32 15.44 -7.72 10.88
N ILE A 33 16.43 -6.83 10.99
CA ILE A 33 16.79 -6.16 12.23
C ILE A 33 16.47 -4.68 12.09
N GLY A 34 15.58 -4.18 12.94
CA GLY A 34 15.31 -2.75 13.05
C GLY A 34 15.73 -2.22 14.41
N THR A 35 15.09 -1.16 14.88
CA THR A 35 15.43 -0.54 16.18
C THR A 35 15.27 -1.56 17.30
N THR A 36 16.31 -1.74 18.13
CA THR A 36 16.30 -2.63 19.30
C THR A 36 16.57 -1.85 20.58
N ALA A 37 15.98 -2.29 21.69
CA ALA A 37 16.21 -1.68 23.00
C ALA A 37 17.56 -2.09 23.62
N ASN A 38 18.06 -3.29 23.26
CA ASN A 38 19.30 -3.87 23.80
C ASN A 38 20.27 -4.23 22.66
N SER A 39 21.08 -3.26 22.25
CA SER A 39 22.06 -3.42 21.17
C SER A 39 23.22 -4.36 21.54
N GLN A 40 23.58 -4.46 22.82
CA GLN A 40 24.64 -5.35 23.29
C GLN A 40 24.24 -6.82 23.13
N GLU A 41 23.04 -7.18 23.60
CA GLU A 41 22.52 -8.55 23.46
C GLU A 41 22.37 -8.94 22.00
N LEU A 42 21.92 -8.02 21.14
CA LEU A 42 21.90 -8.24 19.70
C LEU A 42 23.31 -8.53 19.13
N ASN A 43 24.32 -7.77 19.57
CA ASN A 43 25.70 -7.98 19.13
C ASN A 43 26.22 -9.36 19.55
N GLU A 44 25.95 -9.80 20.78
CA GLU A 44 26.32 -11.13 21.28
C GLU A 44 25.63 -12.24 20.48
N VAL A 45 24.34 -12.08 20.19
CA VAL A 45 23.57 -13.02 19.35
C VAL A 45 24.19 -13.17 17.97
N LEU A 46 24.44 -12.04 17.30
CA LEU A 46 24.99 -12.04 15.96
C LEU A 46 26.42 -12.60 15.95
N TYR A 47 27.22 -12.29 16.97
CA TYR A 47 28.57 -12.83 17.12
C TYR A 47 28.53 -14.37 17.22
N CYS A 48 27.68 -14.90 18.09
CA CYS A 48 27.49 -16.34 18.24
C CYS A 48 26.97 -17.01 16.96
N LEU A 49 25.99 -16.38 16.32
CA LEU A 49 25.37 -16.91 15.11
C LEU A 49 26.32 -16.96 13.93
N LEU A 50 27.08 -15.89 13.69
CA LEU A 50 27.93 -15.77 12.51
C LEU A 50 29.27 -16.51 12.65
N LEU A 51 29.88 -16.47 13.83
CA LEU A 51 31.22 -17.04 14.03
C LEU A 51 31.18 -18.48 14.50
N PHE A 52 30.36 -18.80 15.50
CA PHE A 52 30.38 -20.13 16.11
C PHE A 52 29.37 -21.07 15.46
N ARG A 53 28.21 -20.55 15.03
CA ARG A 53 27.06 -21.30 14.48
C ARG A 53 26.49 -22.38 15.40
N ASN A 54 27.16 -22.69 16.50
CA ASN A 54 26.79 -23.61 17.55
C ASN A 54 26.94 -22.84 18.85
N PHE A 55 25.84 -22.53 19.48
CA PHE A 55 25.80 -21.67 20.67
C PHE A 55 24.60 -22.03 21.53
N ARG A 56 24.55 -21.45 22.71
CA ARG A 56 23.47 -21.65 23.65
C ARG A 56 23.04 -20.31 24.22
N PHE A 57 21.74 -20.05 24.17
CA PHE A 57 21.10 -18.96 24.91
C PHE A 57 20.18 -19.60 25.95
N GLY A 58 20.30 -19.14 27.21
CA GLY A 58 19.53 -19.73 28.32
C GLY A 58 19.71 -21.25 28.42
N GLN A 59 18.63 -22.00 28.18
CA GLN A 59 18.62 -23.48 28.13
C GLN A 59 18.56 -24.05 26.71
N VAL A 60 18.50 -23.20 25.69
CA VAL A 60 18.29 -23.60 24.29
C VAL A 60 19.63 -23.66 23.57
N ALA A 61 20.00 -24.87 23.12
CA ALA A 61 21.15 -25.07 22.27
C ALA A 61 20.74 -24.93 20.80
N VAL A 62 21.42 -24.04 20.08
CA VAL A 62 21.21 -23.78 18.66
C VAL A 62 22.43 -24.26 17.88
N SER A 63 22.19 -25.01 16.82
CA SER A 63 23.20 -25.41 15.84
C SER A 63 22.71 -25.00 14.45
N ILE A 64 23.56 -24.34 13.68
CA ILE A 64 23.26 -23.89 12.32
C ILE A 64 24.25 -24.57 11.38
N PRO A 65 23.78 -25.30 10.35
CA PRO A 65 24.67 -25.92 9.37
C PRO A 65 25.60 -24.88 8.72
N THR A 66 26.84 -25.26 8.45
CA THR A 66 27.84 -24.37 7.82
C THR A 66 27.47 -23.99 6.39
N THR A 67 26.67 -24.83 5.72
CA THR A 67 26.14 -24.60 4.37
C THR A 67 24.98 -23.61 4.33
N THR A 68 24.32 -23.34 5.47
CA THR A 68 23.19 -22.42 5.52
C THR A 68 23.68 -20.98 5.31
N MET A 69 23.13 -20.33 4.29
CA MET A 69 23.36 -18.91 4.02
C MET A 69 22.63 -18.05 5.06
N ILE A 70 23.29 -16.99 5.54
CA ILE A 70 22.73 -16.05 6.51
C ILE A 70 22.73 -14.66 5.87
N TYR A 71 21.54 -14.12 5.67
CA TYR A 71 21.30 -12.76 5.19
C TYR A 71 20.87 -11.90 6.38
N ILE A 72 21.49 -10.72 6.51
CA ILE A 72 21.17 -9.74 7.54
C ILE A 72 20.72 -8.47 6.83
N GLU A 73 19.46 -8.12 7.02
CA GLU A 73 18.84 -6.86 6.59
C GLU A 73 18.82 -5.93 7.80
N LEU A 74 19.49 -4.78 7.70
CA LEU A 74 19.53 -3.75 8.74
C LEU A 74 18.65 -2.58 8.31
N ASP A 75 17.76 -2.13 9.19
CA ASP A 75 17.04 -0.87 8.98
C ASP A 75 18.02 0.31 9.03
N ALA A 76 17.93 1.19 8.03
CA ALA A 76 18.78 2.37 7.89
C ALA A 76 18.14 3.62 8.53
N SER A 77 17.22 3.43 9.46
CA SER A 77 16.60 4.55 10.18
C SER A 77 17.67 5.36 10.94
N PRO A 78 17.57 6.71 11.02
CA PRO A 78 18.59 7.55 11.67
C PRO A 78 18.88 7.18 13.13
N ASP A 79 17.90 6.57 13.79
CA ASP A 79 17.98 6.10 15.18
C ASP A 79 18.47 4.64 15.30
N ALA A 80 18.77 3.97 14.18
CA ALA A 80 19.32 2.63 14.17
C ALA A 80 20.78 2.68 14.67
N THR A 81 20.92 2.50 15.98
CA THR A 81 22.17 2.16 16.70
C THR A 81 22.88 0.92 16.12
N LEU A 82 22.28 0.26 15.12
CA LEU A 82 22.80 -0.89 14.40
C LEU A 82 24.15 -0.61 13.73
N ASN A 83 24.38 0.60 13.20
CA ASN A 83 25.68 0.99 12.64
C ASN A 83 26.80 1.10 13.69
N GLN A 84 26.45 1.06 14.99
CA GLN A 84 27.41 1.11 16.10
C GLN A 84 27.73 -0.27 16.67
N LEU A 85 27.09 -1.35 16.20
CA LEU A 85 27.42 -2.69 16.68
C LEU A 85 28.87 -3.03 16.27
N PRO A 86 29.75 -3.37 17.23
CA PRO A 86 31.15 -3.66 16.94
C PRO A 86 31.33 -4.74 15.87
N LEU A 87 30.46 -5.75 15.83
CA LEU A 87 30.53 -6.83 14.85
C LEU A 87 30.47 -6.33 13.39
N PHE A 88 29.65 -5.30 13.11
CA PHE A 88 29.53 -4.78 11.73
C PHE A 88 30.73 -3.94 11.30
N GLN A 89 31.62 -3.53 12.21
CA GLN A 89 32.91 -2.92 11.85
C GLN A 89 33.82 -3.92 11.12
N TYR A 90 33.59 -5.23 11.31
CA TYR A 90 34.39 -6.30 10.74
C TYR A 90 33.71 -7.02 9.56
N ILE A 91 32.47 -6.65 9.22
CA ILE A 91 31.71 -7.26 8.14
C ILE A 91 31.51 -6.23 7.05
N THR A 92 32.09 -6.48 5.87
CA THR A 92 31.83 -5.65 4.70
C THR A 92 30.41 -5.93 4.18
N PRO A 93 29.52 -4.92 4.09
CA PRO A 93 28.20 -5.12 3.51
C PRO A 93 28.31 -5.59 2.06
N SER A 94 27.58 -6.65 1.71
CA SER A 94 27.54 -7.15 0.33
C SER A 94 26.75 -6.22 -0.61
N ALA A 95 25.81 -5.45 -0.05
CA ALA A 95 25.03 -4.44 -0.76
C ALA A 95 24.59 -3.36 0.24
N VAL A 96 24.76 -2.09 -0.14
CA VAL A 96 24.20 -0.95 0.59
C VAL A 96 23.12 -0.35 -0.29
N VAL A 97 21.86 -0.40 0.17
CA VAL A 97 20.72 0.17 -0.56
C VAL A 97 20.37 1.50 0.09
N GLU A 98 21.10 2.55 -0.31
CA GLU A 98 20.85 3.90 0.21
C GLU A 98 19.61 4.53 -0.43
N LYS A 99 19.36 4.20 -1.70
CA LYS A 99 18.27 4.75 -2.51
C LYS A 99 17.73 3.72 -3.49
N VAL A 100 16.53 4.00 -4.01
CA VAL A 100 15.95 3.24 -5.10
C VAL A 100 16.85 3.33 -6.33
N ASP A 101 17.43 2.20 -6.72
CA ASP A 101 18.16 2.06 -7.97
C ASP A 101 17.19 1.71 -9.11
N TRP A 102 16.84 2.72 -9.90
CA TRP A 102 15.95 2.60 -11.05
C TRP A 102 16.46 1.70 -12.17
N THR A 103 17.76 1.35 -12.18
CA THR A 103 18.32 0.38 -13.14
C THR A 103 17.96 -1.06 -12.78
N THR A 104 17.67 -1.32 -11.49
CA THR A 104 17.29 -2.64 -10.96
C THR A 104 15.77 -2.87 -10.94
N LEU A 105 14.99 -1.94 -11.53
CA LEU A 105 13.54 -2.06 -11.57
C LEU A 105 13.12 -3.38 -12.25
N ASN A 106 12.47 -4.26 -11.49
CA ASN A 106 12.03 -5.56 -11.99
C ASN A 106 10.84 -5.42 -12.94
N ILE A 107 11.12 -5.22 -14.22
CA ILE A 107 10.10 -5.11 -15.27
C ILE A 107 9.41 -6.44 -15.62
N GLU A 108 9.85 -7.57 -15.07
CA GLU A 108 9.12 -8.83 -15.21
C GLU A 108 7.91 -8.90 -14.27
N TYR A 109 7.83 -8.00 -13.29
CA TYR A 109 6.62 -7.81 -12.51
C TYR A 109 5.53 -7.18 -13.39
N GLY A 110 4.45 -7.94 -13.65
CA GLY A 110 3.37 -7.54 -14.57
C GLY A 110 2.72 -6.19 -14.25
N GLY A 111 2.69 -5.78 -12.98
CA GLY A 111 2.16 -4.47 -12.59
C GLY A 111 2.99 -3.29 -13.11
N ILE A 112 4.33 -3.42 -13.17
CA ILE A 112 5.21 -2.37 -13.70
C ILE A 112 4.97 -2.20 -15.20
N GLN A 113 4.93 -3.30 -15.95
CA GLN A 113 4.66 -3.28 -17.40
C GLN A 113 3.29 -2.68 -17.70
N ALA A 114 2.26 -3.07 -16.95
CA ALA A 114 0.91 -2.56 -17.14
C ALA A 114 0.86 -1.04 -16.93
N VAL A 115 1.44 -0.54 -15.84
CA VAL A 115 1.50 0.89 -15.53
C VAL A 115 2.29 1.64 -16.59
N ALA A 116 3.48 1.15 -16.97
CA ALA A 116 4.32 1.81 -17.96
C ALA A 116 3.65 1.86 -19.35
N ASN A 117 2.99 0.77 -19.79
CA ASN A 117 2.24 0.77 -21.06
C ASN A 117 1.14 1.83 -21.06
N TYR A 118 0.38 1.93 -19.96
CA TYR A 118 -0.64 2.96 -19.81
C TYR A 118 -0.06 4.36 -19.88
N LEU A 119 0.99 4.64 -19.11
CA LEU A 119 1.67 5.95 -19.13
C LEU A 119 2.21 6.29 -20.52
N GLN A 120 2.77 5.32 -21.23
CA GLN A 120 3.24 5.51 -22.61
C GLN A 120 2.10 5.88 -23.56
N THR A 121 0.94 5.23 -23.44
CA THR A 121 -0.22 5.52 -24.31
C THR A 121 -0.85 6.88 -24.03
N ILE A 122 -0.73 7.36 -22.78
CA ILE A 122 -1.12 8.71 -22.38
C ILE A 122 -0.13 9.73 -22.96
N GLU A 123 1.17 9.52 -22.78
CA GLU A 123 2.24 10.37 -23.33
C GLU A 123 2.13 10.49 -24.86
N ASN A 124 1.92 9.37 -25.55
CA ASN A 124 1.77 9.31 -27.01
C ASN A 124 0.36 9.68 -27.50
N LYS A 125 -0.58 9.95 -26.59
CA LYS A 125 -2.00 10.22 -26.87
C LYS A 125 -2.75 9.10 -27.60
N THR A 126 -2.18 7.90 -27.71
CA THR A 126 -2.82 6.74 -28.36
C THR A 126 -3.94 6.13 -27.52
N ILE A 127 -3.98 6.41 -26.21
CA ILE A 127 -5.09 6.03 -25.32
C ILE A 127 -6.44 6.55 -25.84
N ILE A 128 -6.44 7.61 -26.65
CA ILE A 128 -7.65 8.19 -27.23
C ILE A 128 -8.34 7.24 -28.21
N THR A 129 -7.56 6.52 -29.03
CA THR A 129 -8.07 5.73 -30.15
C THR A 129 -7.98 4.22 -29.92
N GLN A 130 -7.25 3.77 -28.89
CA GLN A 130 -7.01 2.35 -28.63
C GLN A 130 -7.36 1.97 -27.20
N ASN A 131 -8.04 0.84 -27.03
CA ASN A 131 -8.21 0.23 -25.71
C ASN A 131 -6.90 -0.42 -25.30
N ILE A 132 -6.51 -0.24 -24.03
CA ILE A 132 -5.26 -0.74 -23.50
C ILE A 132 -5.59 -1.82 -22.47
N ASN A 133 -5.03 -3.02 -22.60
CA ASN A 133 -5.29 -4.14 -21.71
C ASN A 133 -4.11 -5.12 -21.69
N SER A 134 -4.15 -6.07 -20.76
CA SER A 134 -3.08 -7.06 -20.57
C SER A 134 -2.75 -7.88 -21.82
N SER A 135 -3.72 -8.08 -22.72
CA SER A 135 -3.51 -8.83 -23.97
C SER A 135 -2.81 -8.04 -25.08
N ASN A 136 -2.74 -6.71 -24.99
CA ASN A 136 -2.11 -5.86 -26.01
C ASN A 136 -0.95 -5.00 -25.50
N PHE A 137 -0.50 -5.23 -24.27
CA PHE A 137 0.70 -4.59 -23.74
C PHE A 137 1.92 -4.95 -24.60
N LYS A 138 2.69 -3.93 -24.95
CA LYS A 138 4.02 -4.13 -25.52
C LYS A 138 4.99 -4.33 -24.37
N LYS A 139 5.88 -5.32 -24.48
CA LYS A 139 6.97 -5.44 -23.50
C LYS A 139 7.90 -4.26 -23.66
N LEU A 140 7.91 -3.37 -22.67
CA LEU A 140 8.79 -2.20 -22.62
C LEU A 140 10.10 -2.57 -21.93
N ASP A 141 11.19 -1.95 -22.36
CA ASP A 141 12.49 -2.11 -21.72
C ASP A 141 12.55 -1.37 -20.36
N ALA A 142 13.54 -1.72 -19.54
CA ALA A 142 13.69 -1.18 -18.19
C ALA A 142 13.89 0.33 -18.17
N MET A 143 14.63 0.88 -19.13
CA MET A 143 14.90 2.32 -19.20
C MET A 143 13.62 3.09 -19.52
N THR A 144 12.82 2.59 -20.47
CA THR A 144 11.52 3.18 -20.81
C THR A 144 10.54 3.11 -19.65
N CYS A 145 10.40 1.95 -19.00
CA CYS A 145 9.55 1.80 -17.80
C CYS A 145 9.96 2.78 -16.69
N SER A 146 11.25 2.82 -16.37
CA SER A 146 11.79 3.69 -15.32
C SER A 146 11.54 5.17 -15.64
N ARG A 147 11.78 5.62 -16.87
CA ARG A 147 11.52 7.01 -17.30
C ARG A 147 10.05 7.40 -17.12
N LEU A 148 9.13 6.55 -17.61
CA LEU A 148 7.69 6.83 -17.56
C LEU A 148 7.18 6.89 -16.12
N ILE A 149 7.59 5.95 -15.28
CA ILE A 149 7.18 5.91 -13.87
C ILE A 149 7.76 7.10 -13.10
N GLN A 150 9.04 7.40 -13.30
CA GLN A 150 9.71 8.54 -12.64
C GLN A 150 9.04 9.88 -12.96
N ALA A 151 8.63 10.09 -14.21
CA ALA A 151 7.99 11.33 -14.65
C ALA A 151 6.72 11.68 -13.87
N ILE A 152 6.02 10.67 -13.34
CA ILE A 152 4.82 10.85 -12.53
C ILE A 152 5.12 10.75 -11.04
N PHE A 153 6.03 9.86 -10.64
CA PHE A 153 6.28 9.55 -9.25
C PHE A 153 7.14 10.59 -8.52
N LEU A 154 8.14 11.17 -9.20
CA LEU A 154 9.16 12.06 -8.61
C LEU A 154 8.78 13.55 -8.42
N PRO A 155 7.95 14.21 -9.26
CA PRO A 155 7.83 15.68 -9.26
C PRO A 155 7.49 16.35 -7.92
N ASN A 156 6.94 15.62 -6.96
CA ASN A 156 6.58 16.12 -5.63
C ASN A 156 7.21 15.31 -4.50
N LYS A 157 8.33 14.64 -4.76
CA LYS A 157 9.04 13.82 -3.79
C LYS A 157 10.52 14.20 -3.75
N ASP A 158 11.11 14.10 -2.57
CA ASP A 158 12.56 14.17 -2.42
C ASP A 158 13.16 12.81 -2.82
N ALA A 159 13.92 12.79 -3.91
CA ALA A 159 14.48 11.59 -4.51
C ALA A 159 15.39 10.81 -3.55
N ASP A 160 16.00 11.51 -2.58
CA ASP A 160 16.93 10.92 -1.61
C ASP A 160 16.20 10.13 -0.51
N TYR A 161 14.88 10.31 -0.36
CA TYR A 161 14.08 9.64 0.68
C TYR A 161 13.03 8.67 0.14
N ILE A 162 13.12 8.35 -1.15
CA ILE A 162 12.23 7.40 -1.80
C ILE A 162 12.62 5.97 -1.43
N THR A 163 11.60 5.17 -1.10
CA THR A 163 11.75 3.74 -0.79
C THR A 163 11.05 2.84 -1.81
N TRP A 164 11.52 1.61 -1.92
CA TRP A 164 10.87 0.56 -2.73
C TRP A 164 9.42 0.31 -2.29
N THR A 165 9.10 0.47 -1.01
CA THR A 165 7.72 0.38 -0.50
C THR A 165 6.82 1.46 -1.10
N GLN A 166 7.27 2.72 -1.14
CA GLN A 166 6.51 3.82 -1.75
C GLN A 166 6.28 3.57 -3.24
N LEU A 167 7.33 3.12 -3.94
CA LEU A 167 7.22 2.77 -5.36
C LEU A 167 6.27 1.58 -5.58
N SER A 168 6.32 0.55 -4.74
CA SER A 168 5.44 -0.61 -4.81
C SER A 168 3.96 -0.23 -4.61
N ILE A 169 3.67 0.61 -3.60
CA ILE A 169 2.32 1.15 -3.37
C ILE A 169 1.87 1.97 -4.58
N PHE A 170 2.74 2.84 -5.11
CA PHE A 170 2.44 3.62 -6.30
C PHE A 170 2.06 2.74 -7.49
N VAL A 171 2.88 1.73 -7.81
CA VAL A 171 2.62 0.80 -8.91
C VAL A 171 1.32 0.04 -8.67
N ALA A 172 1.06 -0.43 -7.44
CA ALA A 172 -0.16 -1.17 -7.12
C ALA A 172 -1.44 -0.32 -7.30
N VAL A 173 -1.41 0.93 -6.83
CA VAL A 173 -2.53 1.88 -6.99
C VAL A 173 -2.79 2.16 -8.47
N PHE A 174 -1.74 2.52 -9.22
CA PHE A 174 -1.90 2.80 -10.65
C PHE A 174 -2.34 1.59 -11.44
N HIS A 175 -1.80 0.41 -11.15
CA HIS A 175 -2.22 -0.83 -11.79
C HIS A 175 -3.72 -1.06 -11.55
N ARG A 176 -4.20 -0.93 -10.31
CA ARG A 176 -5.63 -1.08 -9.99
C ARG A 176 -6.51 -0.10 -10.75
N LEU A 177 -6.11 1.18 -10.78
CA LEU A 177 -6.85 2.25 -11.46
C LEU A 177 -6.90 2.04 -12.96
N PHE A 178 -5.77 1.69 -13.58
CA PHE A 178 -5.70 1.42 -15.02
C PHE A 178 -6.44 0.15 -15.42
N THR A 179 -6.40 -0.91 -14.61
CA THR A 179 -7.24 -2.10 -14.83
C THR A 179 -8.74 -1.78 -14.70
N GLY A 180 -9.12 -0.94 -13.74
CA GLY A 180 -10.50 -0.47 -13.63
C GLY A 180 -10.92 0.31 -14.88
N PHE A 181 -10.05 1.21 -15.35
CA PHE A 181 -10.29 2.00 -16.55
C PHE A 181 -10.35 1.15 -17.83
N SER A 182 -9.49 0.13 -17.97
CA SER A 182 -9.47 -0.79 -19.12
C SER A 182 -10.74 -1.64 -19.21
N SER A 183 -11.23 -2.08 -18.04
CA SER A 183 -12.32 -3.05 -17.94
C SER A 183 -13.69 -2.38 -18.03
N ASN A 184 -13.73 -1.05 -17.90
CA ASN A 184 -14.96 -0.30 -17.92
C ASN A 184 -15.41 0.00 -19.36
N VAL A 185 -16.54 -0.58 -19.76
CA VAL A 185 -17.11 -0.42 -21.10
C VAL A 185 -17.39 1.05 -21.43
N TYR A 186 -17.77 1.87 -20.44
CA TYR A 186 -18.05 3.30 -20.65
C TYR A 186 -16.81 4.12 -21.00
N PHE A 187 -15.62 3.61 -20.71
CA PHE A 187 -14.35 4.28 -20.98
C PHE A 187 -13.60 3.69 -22.18
N GLY A 188 -14.26 2.84 -22.98
CA GLY A 188 -13.75 2.33 -24.24
C GLY A 188 -13.55 3.44 -25.29
N ALA A 189 -12.56 3.29 -26.16
CA ALA A 189 -12.26 4.23 -27.26
C ALA A 189 -13.50 4.49 -28.13
N GLU A 190 -14.25 3.44 -28.43
CA GLU A 190 -15.43 3.49 -29.30
C GLU A 190 -16.69 3.99 -28.58
N SER A 191 -16.68 3.98 -27.25
CA SER A 191 -17.86 4.26 -26.42
C SER A 191 -17.94 5.72 -25.97
N LEU A 192 -16.86 6.50 -26.15
CA LEU A 192 -16.80 7.92 -25.79
C LEU A 192 -16.96 8.79 -27.05
N PRO A 193 -17.95 9.69 -27.09
CA PRO A 193 -18.23 10.54 -28.25
C PRO A 193 -17.17 11.63 -28.45
N GLU A 194 -16.43 11.98 -27.39
CA GLU A 194 -15.40 13.01 -27.44
C GLU A 194 -14.02 12.40 -27.07
N PRO A 195 -13.09 12.30 -28.05
CA PRO A 195 -11.72 11.83 -27.85
C PRO A 195 -10.98 12.48 -26.65
N LYS A 196 -11.25 13.77 -26.41
CA LYS A 196 -10.64 14.55 -25.33
C LYS A 196 -11.06 14.06 -23.93
N LEU A 197 -12.31 13.61 -23.78
CA LEU A 197 -12.83 13.13 -22.49
C LEU A 197 -12.03 11.93 -21.97
N ARG A 198 -11.59 11.05 -22.87
CA ARG A 198 -10.78 9.89 -22.48
C ARG A 198 -9.43 10.29 -21.90
N MET A 199 -8.81 11.31 -22.49
CA MET A 199 -7.58 11.90 -21.98
C MET A 199 -7.81 12.62 -20.65
N ASP A 200 -8.88 13.40 -20.52
CA ASP A 200 -9.23 14.11 -19.29
C ASP A 200 -9.45 13.13 -18.12
N LEU A 201 -10.12 11.99 -18.37
CA LEU A 201 -10.30 10.93 -17.39
C LEU A 201 -8.99 10.25 -17.00
N ALA A 202 -8.12 9.93 -17.97
CA ALA A 202 -6.80 9.37 -17.69
C ALA A 202 -5.93 10.34 -16.87
N GLN A 203 -6.01 11.63 -17.16
CA GLN A 203 -5.32 12.67 -16.39
C GLN A 203 -5.88 12.79 -14.97
N ALA A 204 -7.21 12.69 -14.80
CA ALA A 204 -7.84 12.67 -13.48
C ALA A 204 -7.37 11.46 -12.64
N LEU A 205 -7.18 10.29 -13.25
CA LEU A 205 -6.60 9.11 -12.57
C LEU A 205 -5.17 9.37 -12.09
N ILE A 206 -4.32 9.96 -12.94
CA ILE A 206 -2.94 10.33 -12.58
C ILE A 206 -2.91 11.35 -11.43
N GLN A 207 -3.79 12.34 -11.46
CA GLN A 207 -3.86 13.37 -10.42
C GLN A 207 -4.38 12.79 -9.10
N SER A 208 -5.36 11.91 -9.15
CA SER A 208 -5.95 11.27 -7.97
C SER A 208 -4.97 10.36 -7.25
N SER A 209 -4.23 9.54 -8.00
CA SER A 209 -3.29 8.56 -7.44
C SER A 209 -2.13 9.20 -6.67
N ASN A 210 -1.67 10.38 -7.12
CA ASN A 210 -0.61 11.13 -6.43
C ASN A 210 -0.96 11.45 -4.97
N LEU A 211 -2.25 11.61 -4.65
CA LEU A 211 -2.72 11.85 -3.27
C LEU A 211 -2.49 10.65 -2.35
N PHE A 212 -2.62 9.44 -2.87
CA PHE A 212 -2.47 8.21 -2.10
C PHE A 212 -1.00 7.86 -1.83
N THR A 213 -0.08 8.39 -2.64
CA THR A 213 1.35 8.00 -2.60
C THR A 213 2.27 9.04 -1.97
N SER A 214 1.86 10.31 -1.91
CA SER A 214 2.75 11.41 -1.52
C SER A 214 2.42 12.01 -0.15
N LEU A 215 1.15 12.32 0.13
CA LEU A 215 0.78 13.12 1.31
C LEU A 215 0.78 12.32 2.63
N SER A 216 0.29 11.08 2.64
CA SER A 216 0.17 10.29 3.87
C SER A 216 1.52 9.79 4.39
N VAL A 217 2.37 9.27 3.50
CA VAL A 217 3.64 8.66 3.89
C VAL A 217 4.66 9.70 4.33
N GLU A 218 4.77 10.83 3.63
CA GLU A 218 5.68 11.91 4.02
C GLU A 218 5.24 12.59 5.31
N ASN A 219 3.95 12.82 5.52
CA ASN A 219 3.48 13.45 6.75
C ASN A 219 3.64 12.53 7.96
N VAL A 220 3.41 11.21 7.81
CA VAL A 220 3.72 10.22 8.86
C VAL A 220 5.21 10.22 9.21
N ARG A 221 6.10 10.30 8.21
CA ARG A 221 7.56 10.36 8.47
C ARG A 221 7.99 11.70 9.08
N LYS A 222 7.46 12.83 8.60
CA LYS A 222 7.69 14.14 9.21
C LYS A 222 7.23 14.13 10.66
N GLN A 223 6.10 13.50 10.95
CA GLN A 223 5.64 13.32 12.31
C GLN A 223 6.62 12.46 13.13
N GLN A 224 7.04 11.30 12.62
CA GLN A 224 8.03 10.45 13.30
C GLN A 224 9.32 11.21 13.61
N ARG A 225 9.78 12.09 12.71
CA ARG A 225 10.95 12.97 12.92
C ARG A 225 10.68 14.14 13.87
N SER A 226 9.44 14.65 13.93
CA SER A 226 9.08 15.74 14.84
C SER A 226 9.05 15.31 16.31
N VAL A 227 8.79 14.02 16.56
CA VAL A 227 8.87 13.41 17.90
C VAL A 227 10.30 13.45 18.45
N THR A 228 11.32 13.45 17.60
CA THR A 228 12.73 13.59 17.98
C THR A 228 13.23 15.03 18.00
N SER A 229 12.48 16.00 17.46
CA SER A 229 12.93 17.40 17.32
C SER A 229 12.20 18.41 18.23
N ASP A 230 11.43 17.95 19.22
CA ASP A 230 10.60 18.80 20.12
C ASP A 230 9.64 19.78 19.41
N GLU A 231 9.40 19.60 18.11
CA GLU A 231 8.42 20.39 17.36
C GLU A 231 7.05 19.71 17.44
N PRO A 232 6.03 20.32 18.07
CA PRO A 232 4.74 19.67 18.24
C PRO A 232 3.95 19.67 16.92
N MET A 233 4.11 18.63 16.11
CA MET A 233 3.23 18.35 14.98
C MET A 233 2.00 17.57 15.47
N LYS A 234 0.79 18.07 15.18
CA LYS A 234 -0.45 17.36 15.57
C LYS A 234 -0.62 16.12 14.68
N PHE A 235 -1.00 14.98 15.25
CA PHE A 235 -1.28 13.74 14.49
C PHE A 235 -2.32 13.94 13.37
N SER A 236 -3.22 14.92 13.52
CA SER A 236 -4.15 15.35 12.46
C SER A 236 -3.47 15.80 11.18
N ASP A 237 -2.20 16.24 11.25
CA ASP A 237 -1.43 16.72 10.10
C ASP A 237 -0.74 15.56 9.37
N ALA A 238 -0.57 14.41 10.03
CA ALA A 238 -0.11 13.15 9.44
C ALA A 238 -1.20 12.42 8.64
N ILE A 239 -2.47 12.77 8.86
CA ILE A 239 -3.61 12.23 8.12
C ILE A 239 -3.91 13.16 6.94
N VAL A 240 -4.15 12.58 5.77
CA VAL A 240 -4.64 13.35 4.61
C VAL A 240 -6.05 13.84 4.92
N GLN A 241 -6.18 15.15 5.13
CA GLN A 241 -7.46 15.78 5.47
C GLN A 241 -8.30 16.01 4.21
N TRP A 242 -9.62 15.88 4.33
CA TRP A 242 -10.57 16.00 3.20
C TRP A 242 -10.41 17.30 2.42
N ASP A 243 -10.23 18.42 3.12
CA ASP A 243 -10.00 19.75 2.54
C ASP A 243 -8.74 19.82 1.68
N LYS A 244 -7.72 19.00 1.96
CA LYS A 244 -6.44 18.93 1.22
C LYS A 244 -6.44 17.97 0.03
N ILE A 245 -7.44 17.09 -0.11
CA ILE A 245 -7.60 16.17 -1.24
C ILE A 245 -8.07 16.94 -2.49
N GLN A 246 -7.74 16.45 -3.69
CA GLN A 246 -8.24 17.03 -4.94
C GLN A 246 -9.78 17.14 -4.93
N PRO A 247 -10.35 18.19 -5.55
CA PRO A 247 -11.79 18.39 -5.61
C PRO A 247 -12.56 17.27 -6.31
N PHE A 248 -11.89 16.53 -7.21
CA PHE A 248 -12.44 15.40 -7.95
C PHE A 248 -11.45 14.23 -7.94
N THR A 249 -11.95 13.01 -7.77
CA THR A 249 -11.17 11.77 -7.78
C THR A 249 -11.96 10.68 -8.47
N LEU A 250 -11.30 9.91 -9.35
CA LEU A 250 -11.87 8.70 -9.95
C LEU A 250 -11.22 7.47 -9.35
N ALA A 251 -12.04 6.59 -8.78
CA ALA A 251 -11.65 5.28 -8.26
C ALA A 251 -12.49 4.17 -8.89
N PHE A 252 -12.17 2.92 -8.58
CA PHE A 252 -12.92 1.76 -9.05
C PHE A 252 -13.23 0.81 -7.89
N THR A 253 -14.46 0.30 -7.85
CA THR A 253 -14.88 -0.75 -6.88
C THR A 253 -14.13 -2.05 -7.14
N ALA A 254 -14.22 -3.05 -6.26
CA ALA A 254 -13.65 -4.37 -6.52
C ALA A 254 -14.16 -5.01 -7.83
N SER A 255 -15.38 -4.67 -8.26
CA SER A 255 -16.00 -5.14 -9.51
C SER A 255 -15.64 -4.30 -10.74
N ASN A 256 -14.76 -3.31 -10.62
CA ASN A 256 -14.37 -2.34 -11.67
C ASN A 256 -15.45 -1.31 -12.05
N ASP A 257 -16.44 -1.10 -11.20
CA ASP A 257 -17.41 -0.01 -11.39
C ASP A 257 -16.73 1.32 -11.08
N PRO A 258 -16.96 2.37 -11.88
CA PRO A 258 -16.33 3.66 -11.68
C PRO A 258 -17.01 4.37 -10.51
N LEU A 259 -16.21 4.90 -9.60
CA LEU A 259 -16.66 5.68 -8.47
C LEU A 259 -16.04 7.07 -8.56
N PHE A 260 -16.87 8.05 -8.89
CA PHE A 260 -16.48 9.45 -8.93
C PHE A 260 -16.65 10.03 -7.54
N ILE A 261 -15.59 10.56 -6.92
CA ILE A 261 -15.63 11.25 -5.64
C ILE A 261 -15.42 12.73 -5.93
N TYR A 262 -16.29 13.59 -5.42
CA TYR A 262 -16.15 15.04 -5.62
C TYR A 262 -16.64 15.83 -4.41
N LYS A 263 -16.07 17.01 -4.20
CA LYS A 263 -16.49 17.93 -3.12
C LYS A 263 -17.74 18.70 -3.52
N LYS A 264 -17.77 19.23 -4.74
CA LYS A 264 -18.91 19.97 -5.30
C LYS A 264 -19.26 19.43 -6.68
N PRO A 265 -20.54 19.51 -7.10
CA PRO A 265 -20.93 19.12 -8.46
C PRO A 265 -20.15 19.87 -9.55
N THR A 266 -19.69 21.09 -9.27
CA THR A 266 -18.86 21.91 -10.17
C THR A 266 -17.45 21.37 -10.37
N ASP A 267 -16.97 20.50 -9.48
CA ASP A 267 -15.63 19.92 -9.54
C ASP A 267 -15.56 18.76 -10.54
N VAL A 268 -16.72 18.22 -10.95
CA VAL A 268 -16.80 17.15 -11.94
C VAL A 268 -16.49 17.72 -13.33
N PRO A 269 -15.56 17.11 -14.11
CA PRO A 269 -15.25 17.56 -15.46
C PRO A 269 -16.50 17.67 -16.34
N GLN A 270 -16.73 18.83 -16.97
CA GLN A 270 -17.96 19.08 -17.75
C GLN A 270 -18.15 18.08 -18.89
N ALA A 271 -17.07 17.62 -19.53
CA ALA A 271 -17.14 16.61 -20.58
C ALA A 271 -17.72 15.29 -20.06
N LEU A 272 -17.40 14.90 -18.82
CA LEU A 272 -17.95 13.73 -18.17
C LEU A 272 -19.45 13.90 -17.89
N VAL A 273 -19.83 15.07 -17.36
CA VAL A 273 -21.25 15.42 -17.14
C VAL A 273 -22.05 15.35 -18.43
N LYS A 274 -21.50 15.89 -19.54
CA LYS A 274 -22.14 15.84 -20.86
C LYS A 274 -22.28 14.40 -21.36
N TYR A 275 -21.23 13.59 -21.23
CA TYR A 275 -21.26 12.19 -21.64
C TYR A 275 -22.35 11.40 -20.93
N PHE A 276 -22.45 11.51 -19.61
CA PHE A 276 -23.48 10.79 -18.85
C PHE A 276 -24.89 11.30 -19.12
N LYS A 277 -25.07 12.60 -19.38
CA LYS A 277 -26.35 13.13 -19.85
C LYS A 277 -26.75 12.55 -21.21
N LEU A 278 -25.81 12.47 -22.15
CA LEU A 278 -26.05 11.87 -23.47
C LEU A 278 -26.40 10.39 -23.35
N TYR A 279 -25.65 9.65 -22.54
CA TYR A 279 -25.93 8.24 -22.25
C TYR A 279 -27.31 8.05 -21.61
N TYR A 280 -27.65 8.86 -20.61
CA TYR A 280 -28.96 8.81 -19.94
C TYR A 280 -30.12 9.08 -20.91
N ASN A 281 -29.95 10.08 -21.79
CA ASN A 281 -30.94 10.40 -22.80
C ASN A 281 -31.08 9.28 -23.84
N ALA A 282 -30.00 8.56 -24.16
CA ALA A 282 -30.02 7.43 -25.08
C ALA A 282 -30.60 6.14 -24.47
N CYS A 283 -30.45 5.94 -23.16
CA CYS A 283 -30.89 4.73 -22.45
C CYS A 283 -32.32 4.79 -21.87
N GLY A 284 -33.04 5.91 -22.05
CA GLY A 284 -34.49 6.02 -21.80
C GLY A 284 -34.95 5.56 -20.40
N GLN A 285 -34.77 6.41 -19.38
CA GLN A 285 -35.34 6.34 -18.01
C GLN A 285 -35.28 5.03 -17.19
N ASN A 286 -34.83 3.89 -17.74
CA ASN A 286 -34.90 2.58 -17.08
C ASN A 286 -33.62 2.18 -16.32
N LEU A 287 -32.93 3.14 -15.70
CA LEU A 287 -31.72 2.83 -14.93
C LEU A 287 -31.80 3.35 -13.50
N VAL A 288 -32.02 2.40 -12.59
CA VAL A 288 -31.69 2.42 -11.15
C VAL A 288 -30.19 2.72 -10.91
N GLY A 289 -29.38 2.92 -11.96
CA GLY A 289 -27.91 3.05 -11.91
C GLY A 289 -27.33 4.47 -11.90
N LEU A 290 -28.08 5.54 -12.22
CA LEU A 290 -27.47 6.88 -12.35
C LEU A 290 -27.19 7.55 -11.00
N SER A 291 -28.11 7.44 -10.04
CA SER A 291 -27.91 7.90 -8.65
C SER A 291 -26.78 7.12 -7.94
N THR A 292 -26.53 5.87 -8.36
CA THR A 292 -25.40 5.09 -7.88
C THR A 292 -24.09 5.47 -8.56
N MET A 293 -24.11 5.97 -9.80
CA MET A 293 -22.93 6.29 -10.58
C MET A 293 -22.38 7.69 -10.27
N PHE A 294 -23.24 8.69 -10.08
CA PHE A 294 -22.89 9.99 -9.46
C PHE A 294 -23.71 10.19 -8.19
N PRO A 295 -23.36 9.51 -7.09
CA PRO A 295 -23.94 9.82 -5.80
C PRO A 295 -23.59 11.27 -5.48
N ASP A 296 -24.57 12.07 -5.07
CA ASP A 296 -24.24 13.35 -4.44
C ASP A 296 -23.65 13.05 -3.06
N TYR A 297 -22.32 13.04 -2.97
CA TYR A 297 -21.61 12.75 -1.71
C TYR A 297 -21.90 13.77 -0.62
N ASN A 298 -22.43 14.95 -0.97
CA ASN A 298 -22.88 15.93 0.02
C ASN A 298 -24.20 15.52 0.71
N ASN A 299 -24.95 14.58 0.13
CA ASN A 299 -26.23 14.10 0.64
C ASN A 299 -26.17 12.68 1.21
N LEU A 300 -24.99 12.06 1.27
CA LEU A 300 -24.84 10.75 1.90
C LEU A 300 -24.88 10.90 3.43
N SER A 301 -25.55 9.96 4.10
CA SER A 301 -25.40 9.83 5.55
C SER A 301 -23.95 9.45 5.90
N HIS A 302 -23.53 9.72 7.14
CA HIS A 302 -22.19 9.32 7.61
C HIS A 302 -21.95 7.81 7.39
N SER A 303 -22.94 6.97 7.69
CA SER A 303 -22.88 5.53 7.47
C SER A 303 -22.72 5.18 5.99
N ASP A 304 -23.48 5.80 5.09
CA ASP A 304 -23.40 5.50 3.66
C ASP A 304 -22.04 5.92 3.07
N PHE A 305 -21.51 7.07 3.50
CA PHE A 305 -20.19 7.52 3.10
C PHE A 305 -19.09 6.60 3.64
N PHE A 306 -19.19 6.18 4.91
CA PHE A 306 -18.24 5.24 5.52
C PHE A 306 -18.24 3.90 4.80
N VAL A 307 -19.40 3.28 4.58
CA VAL A 307 -19.52 1.97 3.93
C VAL A 307 -18.96 2.02 2.51
N LYS A 308 -19.30 3.04 1.72
CA LYS A 308 -18.72 3.21 0.38
C LYS A 308 -17.20 3.35 0.44
N SER A 309 -16.67 4.17 1.34
CA SER A 309 -15.23 4.35 1.49
C SER A 309 -14.54 3.07 1.98
N ALA A 310 -15.17 2.34 2.90
CA ALA A 310 -14.69 1.08 3.44
C ALA A 310 -14.66 -0.01 2.36
N SER A 311 -15.64 -0.04 1.45
CA SER A 311 -15.71 -0.97 0.32
C SER A 311 -14.57 -0.80 -0.70
N LEU A 312 -13.93 0.36 -0.73
CA LEU A 312 -12.73 0.62 -1.54
C LEU A 312 -11.45 0.03 -0.92
N SER A 313 -11.54 -0.54 0.28
CA SER A 313 -10.40 -1.09 1.02
C SER A 313 -10.67 -2.51 1.52
N TYR A 314 -9.64 -3.34 1.55
CA TYR A 314 -9.71 -4.66 2.20
C TYR A 314 -9.52 -4.59 3.72
N LYS A 315 -9.41 -3.38 4.28
CA LYS A 315 -9.10 -3.16 5.71
C LYS A 315 -10.08 -3.86 6.64
N TYR A 316 -11.33 -4.02 6.22
CA TYR A 316 -12.43 -4.56 7.01
C TYR A 316 -12.86 -5.97 6.58
N PHE A 317 -12.18 -6.61 5.64
CA PHE A 317 -12.60 -7.92 5.13
C PHE A 317 -12.29 -9.06 6.11
N ASN A 318 -11.14 -9.02 6.79
CA ASN A 318 -10.65 -10.12 7.65
C ASN A 318 -10.29 -9.65 9.06
N LYS A 319 -11.03 -8.68 9.59
CA LYS A 319 -10.74 -8.07 10.89
C LYS A 319 -11.95 -8.10 11.79
N SER A 320 -11.69 -8.22 13.08
CA SER A 320 -12.65 -7.94 14.13
C SER A 320 -12.27 -6.62 14.80
N ILE A 321 -13.26 -5.83 15.23
CA ILE A 321 -13.04 -4.49 15.75
C ILE A 321 -13.71 -4.37 17.11
N CYS A 322 -13.03 -3.73 18.06
CA CYS A 322 -13.64 -3.38 19.33
C CYS A 322 -14.53 -2.14 19.15
N PRO A 323 -15.83 -2.20 19.50
CA PRO A 323 -16.73 -1.06 19.33
C PRO A 323 -16.41 0.12 20.28
N LYS A 324 -15.62 -0.09 21.35
CA LYS A 324 -15.25 0.97 22.31
C LYS A 324 -13.93 1.66 21.96
N CYS A 325 -12.87 0.88 21.75
CA CYS A 325 -11.52 1.43 21.51
C CYS A 325 -11.12 1.45 20.04
N PHE A 326 -11.95 0.92 19.14
CA PHE A 326 -11.69 0.80 17.70
C PHE A 326 -10.40 0.03 17.36
N GLY A 327 -9.88 -0.74 18.33
CA GLY A 327 -8.76 -1.64 18.13
C GLY A 327 -9.10 -2.72 17.10
N GLN A 328 -8.18 -2.97 16.18
CA GLN A 328 -8.31 -3.99 15.15
C GLN A 328 -7.60 -5.27 15.57
N TYR A 329 -8.28 -6.39 15.37
CA TYR A 329 -7.81 -7.73 15.73
C TYR A 329 -8.03 -8.68 14.55
N ASP A 330 -7.39 -9.84 14.62
CA ASP A 330 -7.64 -10.88 13.63
C ASP A 330 -9.06 -11.43 13.75
N PHE A 331 -9.68 -11.75 12.61
CA PHE A 331 -11.06 -12.22 12.50
C PHE A 331 -11.46 -13.30 13.53
N LYS A 332 -10.52 -14.20 13.87
CA LYS A 332 -10.75 -15.29 14.83
C LYS A 332 -10.87 -14.81 16.26
N GLN A 333 -10.28 -13.67 16.60
CA GLN A 333 -10.35 -13.08 17.92
C GLN A 333 -11.75 -12.54 18.18
N VAL A 334 -12.26 -12.85 19.37
CA VAL A 334 -13.64 -12.57 19.77
C VAL A 334 -13.75 -11.51 20.87
N GLU A 335 -12.66 -11.25 21.60
CA GLU A 335 -12.63 -10.34 22.73
C GLU A 335 -11.52 -9.30 22.61
N CYS A 336 -11.80 -8.10 23.09
CA CYS A 336 -10.84 -7.00 23.14
C CYS A 336 -9.90 -7.15 24.34
N ASN A 337 -8.61 -7.42 24.09
CA ASN A 337 -7.61 -7.54 25.15
C ASN A 337 -7.13 -6.19 25.71
N LYS A 338 -7.49 -5.07 25.05
CA LYS A 338 -7.11 -3.71 25.47
C LYS A 338 -8.15 -3.03 26.36
N CYS A 339 -9.43 -3.40 26.24
CA CYS A 339 -10.49 -2.81 27.04
C CYS A 339 -10.65 -3.60 28.34
N ALA A 340 -10.80 -2.89 29.46
CA ALA A 340 -10.97 -3.49 30.79
C ALA A 340 -12.17 -4.46 30.86
N SER A 341 -13.18 -4.28 30.02
CA SER A 341 -14.41 -5.10 30.00
C SER A 341 -14.29 -6.40 29.21
N LYS A 342 -13.18 -6.69 28.51
CA LYS A 342 -13.09 -7.77 27.50
C LYS A 342 -14.29 -7.80 26.55
N ASP A 343 -14.69 -6.62 26.05
CA ASP A 343 -15.87 -6.50 25.20
C ASP A 343 -15.78 -7.40 23.95
N LEU A 344 -16.93 -7.93 23.55
CA LEU A 344 -17.07 -8.70 22.32
C LEU A 344 -16.71 -7.82 21.11
N LEU A 345 -15.84 -8.36 20.26
CA LEU A 345 -15.45 -7.73 19.01
C LEU A 345 -16.56 -7.92 17.98
N ILE A 346 -16.88 -6.85 17.25
CA ILE A 346 -17.72 -6.93 16.06
C ILE A 346 -16.89 -7.48 14.90
N ARG A 347 -17.49 -8.34 14.07
CA ARG A 347 -16.84 -8.99 12.93
C ARG A 347 -17.88 -9.37 11.87
N PRO A 348 -17.49 -9.48 10.60
CA PRO A 348 -18.41 -9.96 9.58
C PRO A 348 -18.80 -11.42 9.85
N LYS A 349 -20.03 -11.81 9.54
CA LYS A 349 -20.50 -13.19 9.74
C LYS A 349 -19.81 -14.18 8.79
N SER A 350 -19.45 -13.71 7.60
CA SER A 350 -18.71 -14.44 6.58
C SER A 350 -17.90 -13.47 5.71
N PHE A 351 -17.12 -14.01 4.77
CA PHE A 351 -16.42 -13.21 3.76
C PHE A 351 -17.32 -12.83 2.56
N GLY A 352 -18.62 -13.09 2.65
CA GLY A 352 -19.58 -12.67 1.64
C GLY A 352 -19.78 -11.15 1.65
N SER A 353 -19.94 -10.55 0.47
CA SER A 353 -20.04 -9.08 0.31
C SER A 353 -21.13 -8.44 1.18
N LYS A 354 -22.29 -9.10 1.32
CA LYS A 354 -23.39 -8.62 2.17
C LYS A 354 -23.05 -8.59 3.65
N ASP A 355 -22.39 -9.62 4.17
CA ASP A 355 -22.01 -9.69 5.58
C ASP A 355 -20.91 -8.68 5.93
N ILE A 356 -20.03 -8.39 4.96
CA ILE A 356 -19.01 -7.35 5.08
C ILE A 356 -19.66 -5.96 5.07
N GLU A 357 -20.64 -5.71 4.20
CA GLU A 357 -21.36 -4.43 4.18
C GLU A 357 -22.12 -4.19 5.48
N ILE A 358 -22.80 -5.21 6.01
CA ILE A 358 -23.47 -5.14 7.32
C ILE A 358 -22.45 -4.79 8.41
N PHE A 359 -21.32 -5.50 8.45
CA PHE A 359 -20.25 -5.21 9.40
C PHE A 359 -19.72 -3.77 9.28
N GLN A 360 -19.55 -3.27 8.06
CA GLN A 360 -19.13 -1.88 7.83
C GLN A 360 -20.17 -0.86 8.31
N ARG A 361 -21.46 -1.15 8.16
CA ARG A 361 -22.55 -0.31 8.73
C ARG A 361 -22.54 -0.32 10.24
N ASP A 362 -22.37 -1.50 10.85
CA ASP A 362 -22.31 -1.66 12.30
C ASP A 362 -21.13 -0.90 12.92
N ILE A 363 -20.00 -0.75 12.21
CA ILE A 363 -18.86 0.09 12.65
C ILE A 363 -19.17 1.59 12.53
N ALA A 364 -19.99 1.98 11.55
CA ALA A 364 -20.24 3.37 11.20
C ALA A 364 -21.36 4.04 12.04
N THR A 365 -22.03 3.27 12.89
CA THR A 365 -23.09 3.71 13.80
C THR A 365 -22.58 3.76 15.22
#